data_AF-A0A1M7RBZ0-F1
#
_entry.id   AF-A0A1M7RBZ0-F1
#
_cell.length_a   1.000
_cell.length_b   1.000
_cell.length_c   1.000
_cell.angle_alpha   90.00
_cell.angle_beta   90.00
_cell.angle_gamma   90.00
#
_symmetry.space_group_name_H-M   'P 1'
#
loop_
_entity.id
_entity.type
_entity.pdbx_description
1 polymer ?
#
loop_
_entity_poly.entity_id
_entity_poly.type
_entity_poly.pdbx_seq_one_letter_code
_entity_poly.pdbx_strand_id
1 'polypeptide(L)'
;MFAIIETLGSFIMIISVFAIIAAVITSFLNYRLKKRILDAGPVDENTLKLIPAYSRMNTEMLKWGVILLFAGLGLIVLEYIPYDVEKSTLPYGIETVFIAIGFLVYFYIVKNKQHQD
;
A
#
# COMPACT_ATOMS: atom_id res chain seq x y z
N MET A 1 8.24 -37.07 -1.79
CA MET A 1 8.84 -35.72 -1.78
C MET A 1 7.89 -34.67 -2.35
N PHE A 2 7.34 -34.87 -3.57
CA PHE A 2 6.35 -33.94 -4.18
C PHE A 2 5.09 -33.67 -3.35
N ALA A 3 4.44 -34.70 -2.78
CA ALA A 3 3.22 -34.54 -1.98
C ALA A 3 3.39 -33.70 -0.69
N ILE A 4 4.62 -33.63 -0.14
CA ILE A 4 4.90 -32.81 1.06
C ILE A 4 4.96 -31.32 0.68
N ILE A 5 5.38 -31.00 -0.55
CA ILE A 5 5.51 -29.62 -1.02
C ILE A 5 4.12 -29.03 -1.32
N GLU A 6 3.20 -29.80 -1.91
CA GLU A 6 1.83 -29.35 -2.19
C GLU A 6 1.01 -29.11 -0.91
N THR A 7 1.18 -29.98 0.09
CA THR A 7 0.53 -29.80 1.39
C THR A 7 1.05 -28.56 2.10
N LEU A 8 2.38 -28.36 2.14
CA LEU A 8 3.00 -27.14 2.68
C LEU A 8 2.54 -25.86 1.95
N GLY A 9 2.45 -25.90 0.62
CA GLY A 9 1.96 -24.76 -0.18
C GLY A 9 0.52 -24.36 0.17
N SER A 10 -0.35 -25.34 0.39
CA SER A 10 -1.75 -25.10 0.78
C SER A 10 -1.86 -24.46 2.18
N PHE A 11 -1.02 -24.88 3.13
CA PHE A 11 -0.98 -24.26 4.46
C PHE A 11 -0.48 -22.81 4.42
N ILE A 12 0.56 -22.53 3.62
CA ILE A 12 1.09 -21.18 3.47
C ILE A 12 0.03 -20.22 2.88
N MET A 13 -0.75 -20.70 1.91
CA MET A 13 -1.85 -19.91 1.32
C MET A 13 -2.93 -19.56 2.35
N ILE A 14 -3.32 -20.51 3.20
CA ILE A 14 -4.33 -20.26 4.25
C ILE A 14 -3.81 -19.26 5.28
N ILE A 15 -2.56 -19.39 5.71
CA ILE A 15 -1.94 -18.50 6.70
C ILE A 15 -1.81 -17.08 6.14
N SER A 16 -1.43 -16.93 4.86
CA SER A 16 -1.26 -15.61 4.25
C SER A 16 -2.59 -14.86 4.11
N VAL A 17 -3.66 -15.55 3.69
CA VAL A 17 -5.00 -14.97 3.60
C VAL A 17 -5.49 -14.54 4.99
N PHE A 18 -5.30 -15.38 6.00
CA PHE A 18 -5.68 -15.05 7.37
C PHE A 18 -4.91 -13.83 7.91
N ALA A 19 -3.60 -13.75 7.63
CA ALA A 19 -2.76 -12.63 8.04
C ALA A 19 -3.19 -11.31 7.38
N ILE A 20 -3.56 -11.33 6.09
CA ILE A 20 -4.05 -10.16 5.37
C ILE A 20 -5.38 -9.69 5.99
N ILE A 21 -6.31 -10.60 6.25
CA ILE A 21 -7.60 -10.26 6.88
C ILE A 21 -7.38 -9.66 8.26
N ALA A 22 -6.52 -10.26 9.08
CA ALA A 22 -6.19 -9.74 10.41
C ALA A 22 -5.59 -8.32 10.32
N ALA A 23 -4.64 -8.08 9.40
CA ALA A 23 -4.03 -6.78 9.19
C ALA A 23 -5.06 -5.70 8.79
N VAL A 24 -6.01 -6.04 7.91
CA VAL A 24 -7.10 -5.14 7.50
C VAL A 24 -7.99 -4.79 8.68
N ILE A 25 -8.39 -5.79 9.48
CA ILE A 25 -9.22 -5.57 10.68
C ILE A 25 -8.50 -4.68 11.69
N THR A 26 -7.22 -4.96 11.98
CA THR A 26 -6.43 -4.16 12.92
C THR A 26 -6.25 -2.72 12.43
N SER A 27 -6.04 -2.51 11.14
CA SER A 27 -5.94 -1.18 10.54
C SER A 27 -7.26 -0.41 10.68
N PHE A 28 -8.39 -1.05 10.41
CA PHE A 28 -9.72 -0.45 10.55
C PHE A 28 -10.08 -0.13 12.00
N LEU A 29 -9.76 -1.04 12.94
CA LEU A 29 -9.95 -0.80 14.37
C LEU A 29 -9.10 0.35 14.87
N ASN A 30 -7.82 0.41 14.49
CA ASN A 30 -6.94 1.52 14.85
C ASN A 30 -7.49 2.86 14.35
N TYR A 31 -8.08 2.90 13.15
CA TYR A 31 -8.76 4.09 12.65
C TYR A 31 -9.97 4.49 13.51
N ARG A 32 -10.86 3.55 13.85
CA ARG A 32 -12.02 3.83 14.69
C ARG A 32 -11.64 4.24 16.11
N LEU A 33 -10.64 3.60 16.70
CA LEU A 33 -10.15 3.91 18.04
C LEU A 33 -9.56 5.31 18.09
N LYS A 34 -8.73 5.68 17.10
CA LYS A 34 -8.18 7.04 17.00
C LYS A 34 -9.26 8.10 16.82
N LYS A 35 -10.26 7.83 15.96
CA LYS A 35 -11.41 8.72 15.77
C LYS A 35 -12.19 8.91 17.08
N ARG A 36 -12.42 7.82 17.83
CA ARG A 36 -13.12 7.88 19.13
C ARG A 36 -12.33 8.65 20.20
N ILE A 37 -11.01 8.53 20.23
CA ILE A 37 -10.16 9.28 21.18
C ILE A 37 -10.20 10.78 20.87
N LEU A 38 -10.23 11.16 19.61
CA LEU A 38 -10.39 12.56 19.17
C LEU A 38 -11.78 13.12 19.51
N ASP A 39 -12.83 12.31 19.36
CA ASP A 39 -14.22 12.73 19.62
C ASP A 39 -14.59 12.74 21.12
N ALA A 40 -13.89 12.00 21.98
CA ALA A 40 -14.30 11.74 23.36
C ALA A 40 -13.58 12.56 24.45
N GLY A 41 -12.70 13.50 24.10
CA GLY A 41 -11.93 14.27 25.09
C GLY A 41 -11.93 15.78 24.83
N PRO A 42 -11.87 16.63 25.88
CA PRO A 42 -11.46 18.03 25.74
C PRO A 42 -9.95 18.02 25.48
N VAL A 43 -9.55 17.76 24.24
CA VAL A 43 -8.15 17.73 23.86
C VAL A 43 -7.67 19.17 23.79
N ASP A 44 -7.12 19.66 24.91
CA ASP A 44 -6.44 20.94 25.00
C ASP A 44 -5.52 21.11 23.79
N GLU A 45 -5.66 22.23 23.08
CA GLU A 45 -4.98 22.53 21.82
C GLU A 45 -3.45 22.47 21.97
N ASN A 46 -2.96 22.62 23.20
CA ASN A 46 -1.54 22.47 23.54
C ASN A 46 -1.10 21.00 23.63
N THR A 47 -2.00 20.06 23.92
CA THR A 47 -1.71 18.62 23.91
C THR A 47 -1.63 18.07 22.48
N LEU A 48 -2.41 18.63 21.54
CA LEU A 48 -2.30 18.31 20.10
C LEU A 48 -0.95 18.74 19.50
N LYS A 49 -0.38 19.85 19.99
CA LYS A 49 0.97 20.32 19.59
C LYS A 49 2.09 19.48 20.19
N LEU A 50 1.84 18.81 21.32
CA LEU A 50 2.75 17.86 21.96
C LEU A 50 2.65 16.43 21.39
N ILE A 51 1.89 16.21 20.32
CA ILE A 51 2.00 15.01 19.49
C ILE A 51 2.98 15.34 18.36
N PRO A 52 4.31 15.20 18.53
CA PRO A 52 5.30 15.58 17.52
C PRO A 52 5.34 14.54 16.37
N ALA A 53 4.31 13.69 16.26
CA ALA A 53 4.31 12.46 15.47
C ALA A 53 3.06 12.28 14.59
N TYR A 54 2.05 13.17 14.67
CA TYR A 54 0.80 12.99 13.92
C TYR A 54 0.93 13.39 12.43
N SER A 55 1.83 14.33 12.09
CA SER A 55 2.12 14.74 10.70
C SER A 55 2.96 13.71 9.91
N ARG A 56 3.72 12.84 10.60
CA ARG A 56 4.42 11.72 9.96
C ARG A 56 3.49 10.52 9.69
N MET A 57 2.24 10.58 10.15
CA MET A 57 1.23 9.58 9.85
C MET A 57 0.78 9.78 8.40
N ASN A 58 1.10 8.81 7.55
CA ASN A 58 0.65 8.62 6.17
C ASN A 58 1.55 9.04 5.00
N THR A 59 2.75 9.57 5.17
CA THR A 59 3.64 9.68 3.99
C THR A 59 3.96 8.29 3.43
N GLU A 60 4.17 7.30 4.30
CA GLU A 60 4.39 5.91 3.90
C GLU A 60 3.13 5.24 3.33
N MET A 61 1.94 5.48 3.90
CA MET A 61 0.70 4.95 3.33
C MET A 61 0.37 5.61 1.98
N LEU A 62 0.69 6.89 1.81
CA LEU A 62 0.56 7.61 0.54
C LEU A 62 1.54 7.04 -0.51
N LYS A 63 2.74 6.63 -0.11
CA LYS A 63 3.70 5.92 -0.97
C LYS A 63 3.09 4.65 -1.55
N TRP A 64 2.59 3.78 -0.69
CA TRP A 64 2.01 2.50 -1.10
C TRP A 64 0.73 2.67 -1.91
N GLY A 65 -0.11 3.66 -1.56
CA GLY A 65 -1.32 3.98 -2.32
C GLY A 65 -1.01 4.43 -3.76
N VAL A 66 -0.05 5.33 -3.94
CA VAL A 66 0.35 5.80 -5.27
C VAL A 66 0.98 4.67 -6.09
N ILE A 67 1.88 3.88 -5.51
CA ILE A 67 2.53 2.76 -6.22
C ILE A 67 1.48 1.72 -6.66
N LEU A 68 0.55 1.33 -5.79
CA LEU A 68 -0.49 0.35 -6.11
C LEU A 68 -1.47 0.86 -7.18
N LEU A 69 -1.80 2.15 -7.17
CA LEU A 69 -2.63 2.76 -8.20
C LEU A 69 -1.98 2.60 -9.58
N PHE A 70 -0.72 3.00 -9.70
CA PHE A 70 0.00 2.91 -10.97
C PHE A 70 0.28 1.47 -11.39
N ALA A 71 0.58 0.56 -10.45
CA ALA A 71 0.71 -0.86 -10.74
C ALA A 71 -0.61 -1.44 -11.31
N GLY A 72 -1.74 -1.10 -10.70
CA GLY A 72 -3.06 -1.50 -11.20
C GLY A 72 -3.38 -0.94 -12.59
N LEU A 73 -2.97 0.29 -12.89
CA LEU A 73 -3.06 0.85 -14.24
C LEU A 73 -2.21 0.07 -15.24
N GLY A 74 -1.00 -0.35 -14.85
CA GLY A 74 -0.14 -1.19 -15.68
C GLY A 74 -0.82 -2.50 -16.07
N LEU A 75 -1.47 -3.16 -15.11
CA LEU A 75 -2.25 -4.38 -15.34
C LEU A 75 -3.46 -4.16 -16.25
N ILE A 76 -4.20 -3.06 -16.07
CA ILE A 76 -5.33 -2.72 -16.94
C ILE A 76 -4.85 -2.50 -18.38
N VAL A 77 -3.73 -1.80 -18.57
CA VAL A 77 -3.16 -1.55 -19.91
C VAL A 77 -2.69 -2.85 -20.57
N LEU A 78 -2.19 -3.79 -19.78
CA LEU A 78 -1.73 -5.10 -20.24
C LEU A 78 -2.85 -5.92 -20.89
N GLU A 79 -4.06 -5.85 -20.34
CA GLU A 79 -5.26 -6.57 -20.83
C GLU A 79 -5.65 -6.13 -22.26
N TYR A 80 -5.37 -4.87 -22.63
CA TYR A 80 -5.70 -4.35 -23.95
C TYR A 80 -4.63 -4.61 -25.02
N ILE A 81 -3.47 -5.17 -24.63
CA ILE A 81 -2.38 -5.47 -25.55
C ILE A 81 -2.42 -6.96 -25.89
N PRO A 82 -2.61 -7.35 -27.16
CA PRO A 82 -2.43 -8.75 -27.56
C PRO A 82 -0.93 -9.06 -27.54
N TYR A 83 -0.47 -9.78 -26.52
CA TYR A 83 0.92 -10.22 -26.40
C TYR A 83 1.00 -11.74 -26.22
N ASP A 84 2.09 -12.33 -26.72
CA ASP A 84 2.35 -13.76 -26.62
C ASP A 84 2.99 -14.07 -25.26
N VAL A 85 2.23 -14.72 -24.36
CA VAL A 85 2.59 -14.96 -22.95
C VAL A 85 3.87 -15.78 -22.76
N GLU A 86 4.25 -16.59 -23.76
CA GLU A 86 5.39 -17.54 -23.64
C GLU A 86 6.71 -16.99 -24.18
N LYS A 87 6.68 -15.94 -25.01
CA LYS A 87 7.89 -15.42 -25.69
C LYS A 87 8.19 -13.95 -25.41
N SER A 88 7.26 -13.24 -24.79
CA SER A 88 7.34 -11.80 -24.68
C SER A 88 7.60 -11.33 -23.25
N THR A 89 8.71 -10.64 -23.05
CA THR A 89 9.03 -9.88 -21.81
C THR A 89 8.29 -8.55 -21.72
N LEU A 90 7.43 -8.22 -22.70
CA LEU A 90 6.62 -7.01 -22.74
C LEU A 90 5.77 -6.77 -21.47
N PRO A 91 5.08 -7.78 -20.90
CA PRO A 91 4.26 -7.58 -19.71
C PRO A 91 5.03 -7.03 -18.52
N TYR A 92 6.18 -7.65 -18.24
CA TYR A 92 7.04 -7.27 -17.13
C TYR A 92 7.64 -5.87 -17.35
N GLY A 93 8.02 -5.54 -18.58
CA GLY A 93 8.51 -4.21 -18.93
C GLY A 93 7.45 -3.13 -18.73
N ILE A 94 6.22 -3.37 -19.17
CA ILE A 94 5.11 -2.42 -19.02
C ILE A 94 4.83 -2.20 -17.54
N GLU A 95 4.66 -3.27 -16.78
CA GLU A 95 4.30 -3.17 -15.36
C GLU A 95 5.39 -2.48 -14.52
N THR A 96 6.68 -2.77 -14.79
CA THR A 96 7.79 -2.10 -14.13
C THR A 96 7.90 -0.61 -14.47
N VAL A 97 7.59 -0.21 -15.70
CA VAL A 97 7.53 1.21 -16.10
C VAL A 97 6.42 1.94 -15.36
N PHE A 98 5.23 1.34 -15.28
CA PHE A 98 4.11 1.92 -14.54
C PHE A 98 4.42 2.06 -13.04
N ILE A 99 5.04 1.06 -12.42
CA ILE A 99 5.49 1.13 -11.02
C ILE A 99 6.53 2.25 -10.84
N ALA A 100 7.51 2.37 -11.75
CA ALA A 100 8.52 3.43 -11.69
C ALA A 100 7.90 4.84 -11.78
N ILE A 101 6.86 5.02 -12.61
CA ILE A 101 6.10 6.26 -12.67
C ILE A 101 5.41 6.55 -11.33
N GLY A 102 4.82 5.54 -10.69
CA GLY A 102 4.23 5.68 -9.36
C GLY A 102 5.25 6.15 -8.31
N PHE A 103 6.49 5.65 -8.35
CA PHE A 103 7.57 6.12 -7.49
C PHE A 103 7.99 7.56 -7.78
N LEU A 104 8.09 7.94 -9.05
CA LEU A 104 8.43 9.32 -9.45
C LEU A 104 7.36 10.33 -9.01
N VAL A 105 6.08 9.98 -9.19
CA VAL A 105 4.94 10.80 -8.74
C VAL A 105 4.96 10.95 -7.23
N TYR A 106 5.18 9.87 -6.48
CA TYR A 106 5.34 9.95 -5.03
C TYR A 106 6.50 10.86 -4.62
N PHE A 107 7.66 10.73 -5.26
CA PHE A 107 8.83 11.56 -4.97
C PHE A 107 8.53 13.05 -5.19
N TYR A 108 7.82 13.39 -6.26
CA TYR A 108 7.40 14.76 -6.54
C TYR A 108 6.43 15.29 -5.47
N ILE A 109 5.43 14.50 -5.08
CA ILE A 109 4.46 14.87 -4.03
C ILE A 109 5.17 15.12 -2.69
N VAL A 110 6.12 14.27 -2.31
CA VAL A 110 6.89 14.43 -1.05
C VAL A 110 7.81 15.63 -1.11
N LYS A 111 8.51 15.85 -2.24
CA LYS A 111 9.39 16.99 -2.42
C LYS A 111 8.63 18.32 -2.28
N ASN A 112 7.41 18.41 -2.80
CA ASN A 112 6.60 19.62 -2.68
C ASN A 112 6.10 19.86 -1.25
N LYS A 113 5.89 18.82 -0.44
CA LYS A 113 5.50 18.98 0.98
C LYS A 113 6.65 19.52 1.83
N GLN A 114 7.89 19.13 1.54
CA GLN A 114 9.09 19.58 2.27
C GLN A 114 9.45 21.06 2.01
N HIS A 115 8.88 21.69 0.99
CA HIS A 115 9.16 23.08 0.63
C HIS A 115 8.16 24.09 1.22
N GLN A 116 7.14 23.61 1.96
CA GLN A 116 6.11 24.42 2.63
C GLN A 116 6.27 24.51 4.16
N ASP A 117 7.27 23.82 4.73
CA ASP A 117 7.73 24.00 6.10
C ASP A 117 8.89 25.01 6.14
#